data_AF-A0A0C9U7J1-F1
#
_entry.id   AF-A0A0C9U7J1-F1
#
_cell.length_a   1.000
_cell.length_b   1.000
_cell.length_c   1.000
_cell.angle_alpha   90.00
_cell.angle_beta   90.00
_cell.angle_gamma   90.00
#
_symmetry.space_group_name_H-M   'P 1'
#
loop_
_entity.id
_entity.type
_entity.pdbx_description
1 polymer ?
#
loop_
_entity_poly.entity_id
_entity_poly.type
_entity_poly.pdbx_seq_one_letter_code
_entity_poly.pdbx_strand_id
1 'polypeptide(L)' 'MEWAYEGTGKSPSEADFLELHATGTAAGDPTEANWVGEQFKQDREILVGSVKGNVGSGTQIIPWPHNQNGAGDLA' A
#
# COMPACT_ATOMS: atom_id res chain seq x y z
N MET A 1 -9.08 2.97 5.18
CA MET A 1 -8.64 2.54 6.51
C MET A 1 -9.77 2.44 7.52
N GLU A 2 -10.85 3.21 7.37
CA GLU A 2 -12.03 3.14 8.24
C GLU A 2 -12.57 1.70 8.44
N TRP A 3 -12.73 0.94 7.35
CA TRP A 3 -13.12 -0.48 7.43
C TRP A 3 -12.14 -1.39 8.18
N ALA A 4 -10.87 -1.00 8.31
CA ALA A 4 -9.87 -1.81 9.02
C ALA A 4 -10.09 -1.77 10.55
N TYR A 5 -10.74 -0.73 11.06
CA TYR A 5 -11.02 -0.56 12.49
C TYR A 5 -12.48 -0.87 12.85
N GLU A 6 -13.35 -1.02 11.85
CA GLU A 6 -14.77 -1.30 12.06
C GLU A 6 -14.98 -2.61 12.83
N GLY A 7 -15.82 -2.58 13.87
CA GLY A 7 -16.11 -3.76 14.71
C GLY A 7 -14.98 -4.21 15.65
N THR A 8 -13.82 -3.56 15.63
CA THR A 8 -12.68 -3.92 16.49
C THR A 8 -12.71 -3.23 17.86
N GLY A 9 -13.51 -2.16 18.00
CA GLY A 9 -13.50 -1.29 19.18
C GLY A 9 -12.19 -0.50 19.35
N LYS A 10 -11.33 -0.47 18.33
CA LYS A 10 -10.05 0.24 18.32
C LYS A 10 -10.10 1.50 17.48
N SER A 11 -9.41 2.55 17.90
CA SER A 11 -9.18 3.76 17.10
C SER A 11 -7.82 3.73 16.40
N PRO A 12 -7.68 4.41 15.25
CA PRO A 12 -6.38 4.61 14.62
C PRO A 12 -5.33 5.22 15.57
N SER A 13 -5.73 6.11 16.48
CA SER A 13 -4.83 6.71 17.48
C SER A 13 -4.28 5.73 18.52
N GLU A 14 -4.79 4.50 18.60
CA GLU A 14 -4.21 3.45 19.44
C GLU A 14 -3.03 2.72 18.75
N ALA A 15 -2.74 2.99 17.48
CA ALA A 15 -1.65 2.34 16.77
C ALA A 15 -0.27 2.88 17.20
N ASP A 16 0.62 1.95 17.57
CA ASP A 16 2.01 2.26 17.93
C ASP A 16 2.96 2.31 16.72
N PHE A 17 2.67 1.54 15.68
CA PHE A 17 3.50 1.40 14.50
C PHE A 17 2.65 1.26 13.24
N LEU A 18 3.09 1.87 12.14
CA LEU A 18 2.47 1.75 10.84
C LEU A 18 3.47 1.32 9.78
N GLU A 19 3.18 0.19 9.15
CA GLU A 19 3.92 -0.34 8.01
C GLU A 19 3.39 0.28 6.71
N LEU A 20 4.23 1.05 6.03
CA LEU A 20 3.89 1.71 4.78
C LEU A 20 4.20 0.83 3.57
N HIS A 21 3.53 1.14 2.46
CA HIS A 21 3.85 0.52 1.19
C HIS A 21 5.23 0.95 0.70
N ALA A 22 5.60 2.22 0.91
CA ALA A 22 6.90 2.83 0.64
C ALA A 22 7.55 2.30 -0.64
N THR A 23 6.96 2.70 -1.76
CA THR A 23 7.41 2.28 -3.10
C THR A 23 8.80 2.78 -3.46
N GLY A 24 9.36 3.72 -2.69
CA GLY A 24 10.65 4.35 -2.95
C GLY A 24 10.54 5.46 -3.99
N THR A 25 9.33 6.00 -4.20
CA THR A 25 9.10 7.01 -5.24
C THR A 25 9.07 8.40 -4.62
N ALA A 26 9.75 9.35 -5.26
CA ALA A 26 9.80 10.74 -4.81
C ALA A 26 8.42 11.42 -4.74
N ALA A 27 7.41 10.91 -5.47
CA ALA A 27 6.03 11.40 -5.42
C ALA A 27 5.13 10.60 -4.46
N GLY A 28 5.28 9.27 -4.42
CA GLY A 28 4.43 8.39 -3.61
C GLY A 28 4.76 8.44 -2.13
N ASP A 29 6.04 8.42 -1.77
CA ASP A 29 6.45 8.34 -0.37
C ASP A 29 6.01 9.58 0.45
N PRO A 30 6.12 10.83 -0.07
CA PRO A 30 5.55 11.99 0.63
C PRO A 30 4.02 11.93 0.74
N THR A 31 3.34 11.33 -0.23
CA THR A 31 1.87 11.18 -0.20
C THR A 31 1.45 10.24 0.94
N GLU A 32 2.15 9.11 1.09
CA GLU A 32 1.91 8.18 2.19
C GLU A 32 2.18 8.85 3.54
N ALA A 33 3.32 9.52 3.71
CA ALA A 33 3.68 10.19 4.97
C ALA A 33 2.68 11.29 5.37
N ASN A 34 2.25 12.12 4.41
CA ASN A 34 1.26 13.17 4.66
C ASN A 34 -0.07 12.58 5.11
N TRP A 35 -0.53 11.52 4.44
CA TRP A 35 -1.78 10.85 4.80
C TRP A 35 -1.72 10.26 6.22
N VAL A 36 -0.58 9.68 6.64
CA VAL A 36 -0.40 9.25 8.03
C VAL A 36 -0.57 10.41 9.00
N GLY A 37 0.08 11.54 8.73
CA GLY A 37 -0.05 12.74 9.57
C GLY A 37 -1.48 13.28 9.66
N GLU A 38 -2.29 13.09 8.62
CA GLU A 38 -3.69 13.51 8.63
C GLU A 38 -4.62 12.56 9.41
N GLN A 39 -4.39 11.25 9.29
CA GLN A 39 -5.27 10.23 9.86
C GLN A 39 -4.89 9.80 11.29
N PHE A 40 -3.60 9.84 11.60
CA PHE A 40 -3.04 9.46 12.90
C PHE A 40 -2.63 10.69 13.70
N LYS A 41 -3.52 11.69 13.78
CA LYS A 41 -3.33 12.88 14.63
C LYS A 41 -3.47 12.48 16.09
N GLN A 42 -2.35 12.20 16.74
CA GLN A 42 -2.26 11.88 18.16
C GLN A 42 -1.25 12.82 18.84
N ASP A 43 -1.41 13.01 20.15
CA ASP A 43 -0.50 13.84 20.99
C ASP A 43 0.90 13.21 21.17
N ARG A 44 1.12 12.01 20.60
CA ARG A 44 2.35 11.24 20.65
C ARG A 44 2.83 10.92 19.24
N GLU A 45 4.14 10.75 19.09
CA GLU A 45 4.73 10.35 17.81
C GLU A 45 4.28 8.93 17.42
N ILE A 46 4.01 8.71 16.13
CA ILE A 46 3.74 7.39 15.56
C ILE A 46 4.99 6.90 14.84
N LEU A 47 5.37 5.64 15.08
CA LEU A 47 6.49 5.03 14.36
C LEU A 47 6.00 4.58 12.99
N VAL A 48 6.69 5.02 11.92
CA VAL A 48 6.43 4.58 10.55
C VAL A 48 7.63 3.85 10.00
N GLY A 49 7.39 2.76 9.28
CA GLY A 49 8.45 1.97 8.67
C GLY A 49 8.00 1.31 7.37
N SER A 50 8.95 0.73 6.64
CA SER A 50 8.63 -0.20 5.57
C SER A 50 9.72 -1.25 5.41
N VAL A 51 9.32 -2.51 5.41
CA VAL A 51 10.15 -3.67 5.08
C VAL A 51 10.74 -3.49 3.68
N LYS A 52 10.02 -2.88 2.73
CA LYS A 52 10.52 -2.64 1.35
C LYS A 52 11.71 -1.69 1.30
N GLY A 53 11.86 -0.82 2.30
CA GLY A 53 13.06 0.01 2.46
C GLY A 53 14.30 -0.80 2.82
N ASN A 54 14.14 -1.98 3.44
CA ASN A 54 15.25 -2.86 3.83
C ASN A 54 15.52 -4.00 2.83
N VAL A 55 14.49 -4.49 2.12
CA VAL A 55 14.61 -5.65 1.21
C VAL A 55 14.43 -5.31 -0.28
N GLY A 56 14.04 -4.08 -0.62
CA GLY A 56 13.71 -3.66 -1.98
C GLY A 56 12.28 -4.02 -2.38
N SER A 57 11.66 -3.15 -3.19
CA SER A 57 10.30 -3.40 -3.72
C SER A 57 10.34 -4.39 -4.88
N GLY A 58 9.72 -5.56 -4.69
CA GLY A 58 9.53 -6.54 -5.76
C GLY A 58 8.40 -6.12 -6.69
N THR A 59 8.70 -5.35 -7.74
CA THR A 59 7.73 -5.12 -8.81
C THR A 59 7.46 -6.44 -9.52
N GLN A 60 6.27 -7.00 -9.33
CA GLN A 60 5.79 -8.13 -10.12
C GLN A 60 5.04 -7.61 -11.34
N ILE A 61 5.62 -7.75 -12.53
CA ILE A 61 4.88 -7.59 -13.79
C ILE A 61 4.12 -8.90 -14.03
N ILE A 62 2.79 -8.85 -13.97
CA ILE A 62 1.95 -9.96 -14.43
C ILE A 62 1.67 -9.70 -15.93
N PRO A 63 2.25 -10.48 -16.85
CA PRO A 63 1.92 -10.32 -18.26
C PRO A 63 0.44 -10.66 -18.50
N TRP A 64 -0.28 -9.77 -19.19
CA TRP A 64 -1.63 -10.06 -19.67
C TRP A 64 -1.59 -11.19 -20.70
N PRO A 65 -2.44 -12.22 -20.62
CA PRO A 65 -2.44 -13.28 -21.61
C PRO A 65 -2.85 -12.71 -22.98
N HIS A 66 -1.93 -12.70 -23.93
CA HIS A 66 -2.26 -12.53 -25.34
C HIS A 66 -3.08 -13.75 -25.79
N ASN A 67 -4.36 -13.53 -26.06
CA ASN A 67 -5.21 -14.44 -26.82
C ASN A 67 -4.51 -14.79 -28.15
N GLN A 68 -4.14 -16.06 -28.35
CA GLN A 68 -3.53 -16.55 -29.59
C GLN A 68 -4.51 -17.27 -30.53
N ASN A 69 -5.83 -17.24 -30.29
CA ASN A 69 -6.77 -18.01 -31.08
C ASN A 69 -7.79 -17.10 -31.78
N GLY A 70 -7.43 -16.68 -32.98
CA GLY A 70 -8.30 -15.98 -33.91
C GLY A 70 -7.77 -16.03 -35.34
N ALA A 71 -7.59 -17.23 -35.91
CA ALA A 71 -7.53 -17.43 -37.36
C ALA A 71 -7.65 -18.94 -37.74
N GLY A 72 -8.72 -19.29 -38.47
CA GLY A 72 -8.75 -20.47 -39.34
C GLY A 72 -9.64 -21.64 -38.91
N ASP A 73 -10.93 -21.59 -39.26
CA ASP A 73 -11.60 -22.64 -40.06
C ASP A 73 -13.07 -22.28 -40.30
N LEU A 74 -13.30 -21.54 -41.39
CA LEU A 74 -14.54 -21.57 -42.16
C LEU A 74 -14.12 -21.77 -43.61
N ALA A 75 -14.01 -23.05 -43.99
CA ALA A 75 -13.95 -23.53 -45.37
C ALA A 75 -14.69 -24.87 -45.42
#